data_AF-A0A0Q0ZU51-F1
#
_entry.id   AF-A0A0Q0ZU51-F1
#
_cell.length_a   1.000
_cell.length_b   1.000
_cell.length_c   1.000
_cell.angle_alpha   90.00
_cell.angle_beta   90.00
_cell.angle_gamma   90.00
#
_symmetry.space_group_name_H-M   'P 1'
#
loop_
_entity.id
_entity.type
_entity.pdbx_description
1 polymer ?
#
loop_
_entity_poly.entity_id
_entity_poly.type
_entity_poly.pdbx_seq_one_letter_code
_entity_poly.pdbx_strand_id
1 'polypeptide(L)'
;MKSKFLFPTWCSIVGYLLAIPGFVLGYLNIFKKYEIPNFGFQLRAKDNLFEKAVENFTNELAIFLVVIGLVLIAFSKNKREDELSARIRLNALYWSVMIYYVLYCLALLYSMVIGEIPFVGDHASELNIFTPLVIFVIRYSYLKSINKESYLISQPKFLSNKPYRKLGVFLSLAGLAYFIIALQFDPQGDWVFTTTQAVYLIFMLGLLLWTFSQFKTEDEMIMQQRLESLQLAVYFNYLILLVATMVFYSFVFLYVLTIAQFSLLVFFIIRMEYISFKNKQSLNAMEEDLTYEK
;
A
#
# COMPACT_ATOMS: atom_id res chain seq x y z
N MET A 1 -25.09 -2.32 4.99
CA MET A 1 -24.37 -3.58 4.60
C MET A 1 -23.35 -3.98 5.68
N LYS A 2 -23.14 -5.28 5.97
CA LYS A 2 -22.23 -5.74 7.06
C LYS A 2 -20.75 -5.66 6.64
N SER A 3 -19.88 -5.18 7.53
CA SER A 3 -18.43 -5.18 7.31
C SER A 3 -17.86 -6.60 7.33
N LYS A 4 -17.26 -7.02 6.22
CA LYS A 4 -16.74 -8.39 6.06
C LYS A 4 -15.31 -8.57 6.59
N PHE A 5 -14.44 -7.58 6.42
CA PHE A 5 -12.99 -7.73 6.64
C PHE A 5 -12.44 -6.83 7.76
N LEU A 6 -13.06 -6.85 8.94
CA LEU A 6 -12.59 -6.06 10.09
C LEU A 6 -12.36 -6.95 11.32
N PHE A 7 -11.33 -6.60 12.09
CA PHE A 7 -10.97 -7.27 13.34
C PHE A 7 -11.92 -6.90 14.50
N PRO A 8 -12.02 -7.72 15.54
CA PRO A 8 -12.74 -7.35 16.76
C PRO A 8 -12.25 -6.04 17.39
N THR A 9 -13.12 -5.38 18.18
CA THR A 9 -12.81 -4.07 18.77
C THR A 9 -11.58 -4.08 19.70
N TRP A 10 -11.32 -5.18 20.40
CA TRP A 10 -10.16 -5.32 21.29
C TRP A 10 -8.82 -5.27 20.54
N CYS A 11 -8.81 -5.62 19.24
CA CYS A 11 -7.59 -5.56 18.42
C CYS A 11 -7.06 -4.14 18.27
N SER A 12 -7.90 -3.10 18.39
CA SER A 12 -7.44 -1.72 18.38
C SER A 12 -6.51 -1.42 19.56
N ILE A 13 -6.85 -1.95 20.75
CA ILE A 13 -6.09 -1.76 21.98
C ILE A 13 -4.74 -2.47 21.87
N VAL A 14 -4.76 -3.73 21.42
CA VAL A 14 -3.52 -4.49 21.14
C VAL A 14 -2.68 -3.77 20.08
N GLY A 15 -3.32 -3.22 19.05
CA GLY A 15 -2.65 -2.47 18.01
C GLY A 15 -1.90 -1.24 18.55
N TYR A 16 -2.50 -0.45 19.44
CA TYR A 16 -1.80 0.66 20.11
C TYR A 16 -0.66 0.17 21.01
N LEU A 17 -0.89 -0.91 21.74
CA LEU A 17 0.12 -1.54 22.62
C LEU A 17 1.33 -2.07 21.84
N LEU A 18 1.17 -2.43 20.55
CA LEU A 18 2.27 -2.85 19.68
C LEU A 18 2.91 -1.66 18.93
N ALA A 19 2.08 -0.79 18.33
CA ALA A 19 2.56 0.31 17.49
C ALA A 19 3.38 1.33 18.29
N ILE A 20 2.94 1.69 19.50
CA ILE A 20 3.63 2.73 20.30
C ILE A 20 5.04 2.26 20.70
N PRO A 21 5.25 1.09 21.33
CA PRO A 21 6.59 0.57 21.59
C PRO A 21 7.38 0.34 20.31
N GLY A 22 6.75 -0.11 19.22
CA GLY A 22 7.40 -0.27 17.93
C GLY A 22 7.98 1.05 17.39
N PHE A 23 7.21 2.14 17.44
CA PHE A 23 7.69 3.47 17.04
C PHE A 23 8.80 3.98 17.95
N VAL A 24 8.70 3.76 19.27
CA VAL A 24 9.75 4.13 20.22
C VAL A 24 11.04 3.35 19.93
N LEU A 25 10.94 2.04 19.70
CA LEU A 25 12.08 1.20 19.37
C LEU A 25 12.71 1.60 18.04
N GLY A 26 11.90 1.86 17.01
CA GLY A 26 12.37 2.33 15.70
C GLY A 26 13.07 3.69 15.81
N TYR A 27 12.54 4.62 16.61
CA TYR A 27 13.19 5.90 16.89
C TYR A 27 14.56 5.71 17.58
N LEU A 28 14.63 4.86 18.61
CA LEU A 28 15.88 4.56 19.30
C LEU A 28 16.89 3.89 18.37
N ASN A 29 16.46 2.95 17.54
CA ASN A 29 17.33 2.27 16.60
C ASN A 29 17.89 3.23 15.55
N ILE A 30 17.05 4.02 14.89
CA ILE A 30 17.47 4.94 13.82
C ILE A 30 18.31 6.11 14.37
N PHE A 31 17.82 6.83 15.39
CA PHE A 31 18.45 8.07 15.83
C PHE A 31 19.52 7.89 16.91
N LYS A 32 19.41 6.83 17.73
CA LYS A 32 20.36 6.56 18.81
C LYS A 32 21.27 5.38 18.50
N LYS A 33 21.12 4.75 17.32
CA LYS A 33 21.84 3.51 16.95
C LYS A 33 21.71 2.43 18.02
N TYR A 34 20.54 2.41 18.67
CA TYR A 34 20.26 1.46 19.73
C TYR A 34 19.97 0.08 19.12
N GLU A 35 20.69 -0.91 19.60
CA GLU A 35 20.49 -2.31 19.27
C GLU A 35 20.21 -3.08 20.56
N ILE A 36 19.20 -3.94 20.55
CA ILE A 36 18.90 -4.80 21.69
C ILE A 36 20.10 -5.75 21.89
N PRO A 37 20.73 -5.76 23.08
CA PRO A 37 21.86 -6.63 23.36
C PRO A 37 21.46 -8.10 23.18
N ASN A 38 22.36 -8.90 22.59
CA ASN A 38 22.15 -10.32 22.30
C ASN A 38 20.96 -10.63 21.36
N PHE A 39 20.41 -9.63 20.67
CA PHE A 39 19.35 -9.81 19.68
C PHE A 39 19.90 -9.87 18.25
N GLY A 40 21.07 -10.48 18.10
CA GLY A 40 21.70 -10.73 16.80
C GLY A 40 21.75 -12.21 16.47
N PHE A 41 21.46 -12.55 15.22
CA PHE A 41 21.53 -13.92 14.72
C PHE A 41 22.65 -14.06 13.69
N GLN A 42 23.32 -15.22 13.70
CA GLN A 42 24.31 -15.54 12.69
C GLN A 42 23.59 -16.01 11.41
N LEU A 43 23.51 -15.11 10.43
CA LEU A 43 22.87 -15.39 9.14
C LEU A 43 23.85 -15.92 8.09
N ARG A 44 25.15 -15.68 8.29
CA ARG A 44 26.21 -16.05 7.34
C ARG A 44 27.39 -16.70 8.05
N ALA A 45 28.10 -17.55 7.31
CA ALA A 45 29.27 -18.28 7.83
C ALA A 45 30.49 -17.38 8.04
N LYS A 46 30.61 -16.29 7.26
CA LYS A 46 31.71 -15.33 7.31
C LYS A 46 31.19 -13.93 7.00
N ASP A 47 31.96 -12.94 7.44
CA ASP A 47 31.78 -11.56 7.03
C ASP A 47 32.16 -11.40 5.55
N ASN A 48 31.31 -10.71 4.80
CA ASN A 48 31.61 -10.19 3.47
C ASN A 48 31.92 -8.68 3.58
N LEU A 49 32.53 -8.10 2.54
CA LEU A 49 32.92 -6.67 2.50
C LEU A 49 31.81 -5.67 2.90
N PHE A 50 30.55 -6.02 2.63
CA PHE A 50 29.39 -5.15 2.86
C PHE A 50 28.38 -5.76 3.84
N GLU A 51 28.69 -6.91 4.43
CA GLU A 51 27.67 -7.81 4.96
C GLU A 51 28.24 -8.61 6.14
N LYS A 52 27.79 -8.32 7.37
CA LYS A 52 28.29 -8.98 8.59
C LYS A 52 27.66 -10.36 8.81
N ALA A 53 28.43 -11.32 9.33
CA ALA A 53 27.98 -12.66 9.65
C ALA A 53 26.86 -12.68 10.69
N VAL A 54 26.93 -11.78 11.66
CA VAL A 54 25.92 -11.56 12.70
C VAL A 54 25.25 -10.21 12.47
N GLU A 55 23.93 -10.23 12.36
CA GLU A 55 23.10 -9.01 12.19
C GLU A 55 22.09 -8.90 13.31
N ASN A 56 21.85 -7.66 13.76
CA ASN A 56 20.92 -7.36 14.84
C ASN A 56 19.52 -7.14 14.29
N PHE A 57 18.51 -7.78 14.89
CA PHE A 57 17.14 -7.81 14.40
C PHE A 57 16.24 -6.69 14.98
N THR A 58 16.83 -5.73 15.67
CA THR A 58 16.07 -4.68 16.37
C THR A 58 15.22 -3.85 15.42
N ASN A 59 15.71 -3.58 14.21
CA ASN A 59 14.98 -2.81 13.22
C ASN A 59 13.78 -3.60 12.65
N GLU A 60 14.00 -4.87 12.32
CA GLU A 60 12.97 -5.80 11.83
C GLU A 60 11.87 -5.99 12.87
N LEU A 61 12.24 -6.12 14.14
CA LEU A 61 11.29 -6.18 15.25
C LEU A 61 10.49 -4.87 15.36
N ALA A 62 11.14 -3.71 15.26
CA ALA A 62 10.45 -2.42 15.29
C ALA A 62 9.45 -2.29 14.13
N ILE A 63 9.86 -2.61 12.91
CA ILE A 63 9.00 -2.61 11.71
C ILE A 63 7.82 -3.57 11.91
N PHE A 64 8.08 -4.79 12.38
CA PHE A 64 7.04 -5.80 12.62
C PHE A 64 5.99 -5.32 13.63
N LEU A 65 6.43 -4.76 14.76
CA LEU A 65 5.56 -4.20 15.80
C LEU A 65 4.73 -3.01 15.27
N VAL A 66 5.36 -2.09 14.53
CA VAL A 66 4.69 -0.93 13.94
C VAL A 66 3.65 -1.36 12.92
N VAL A 67 4.02 -2.23 11.96
CA VAL A 67 3.12 -2.64 10.87
C VAL A 67 1.94 -3.44 11.41
N ILE A 68 2.16 -4.45 12.25
CA ILE A 68 1.05 -5.22 12.86
C ILE A 68 0.20 -4.30 13.72
N GLY A 69 0.82 -3.47 14.56
CA GLY A 69 0.12 -2.54 15.43
C GLY A 69 -0.81 -1.62 14.63
N LEU A 70 -0.29 -1.01 13.56
CA LEU A 70 -1.07 -0.12 12.69
C LEU A 70 -2.15 -0.86 11.91
N VAL A 71 -1.91 -2.06 11.37
CA VAL A 71 -2.93 -2.87 10.68
C VAL A 71 -4.08 -3.21 11.64
N LEU A 72 -3.77 -3.60 12.88
CA LEU A 72 -4.79 -3.90 13.90
C LEU A 72 -5.58 -2.66 14.29
N ILE A 73 -4.93 -1.50 14.47
CA ILE A 73 -5.62 -0.22 14.71
C ILE A 73 -6.55 0.11 13.53
N ALA A 74 -5.98 0.12 12.33
CA ALA A 74 -6.62 0.52 11.08
C ALA A 74 -7.93 -0.21 10.81
N PHE A 75 -7.93 -1.54 11.00
CA PHE A 75 -9.05 -2.38 10.59
C PHE A 75 -9.81 -3.01 11.75
N SER A 76 -9.66 -2.48 12.96
CA SER A 76 -10.53 -2.82 14.08
C SER A 76 -11.97 -2.31 13.88
N LYS A 77 -12.94 -3.12 14.32
CA LYS A 77 -14.38 -2.76 14.36
C LYS A 77 -14.66 -1.75 15.45
N ASN A 78 -15.54 -0.81 15.16
CA ASN A 78 -16.12 0.04 16.19
C ASN A 78 -17.25 -0.69 16.94
N LYS A 79 -17.61 -0.19 18.13
CA LYS A 79 -18.73 -0.74 18.93
C LYS A 79 -20.06 -0.79 18.16
N ARG A 80 -20.26 0.16 17.23
CA ARG A 80 -21.34 0.17 16.25
C ARG A 80 -20.73 0.39 14.88
N GLU A 81 -20.97 -0.54 13.96
CA GLU A 81 -20.48 -0.46 12.60
C GLU A 81 -21.68 -0.29 11.67
N ASP A 82 -21.80 0.90 11.09
CA ASP A 82 -22.87 1.30 10.19
C ASP A 82 -22.32 1.67 8.81
N GLU A 83 -23.21 2.08 7.90
CA GLU A 83 -22.83 2.47 6.54
C GLU A 83 -21.98 3.73 6.52
N LEU A 84 -22.19 4.64 7.48
CA LEU A 84 -21.36 5.83 7.65
C LEU A 84 -19.91 5.44 7.95
N SER A 85 -19.69 4.49 8.87
CA SER A 85 -18.36 3.98 9.21
C SER A 85 -17.66 3.35 8.01
N ALA A 86 -18.39 2.64 7.15
CA ALA A 86 -17.85 2.09 5.90
C ALA A 86 -17.46 3.20 4.92
N ARG A 87 -18.31 4.23 4.72
CA ARG A 87 -18.01 5.38 3.86
C ARG A 87 -16.81 6.20 4.37
N ILE A 88 -16.73 6.45 5.68
CA ILE A 88 -15.57 7.12 6.32
C ILE A 88 -14.30 6.31 6.04
N ARG A 89 -14.36 4.99 6.21
CA ARG A 89 -13.21 4.12 6.00
C ARG A 89 -12.74 4.15 4.55
N LEU A 90 -13.66 4.10 3.60
CA LEU A 90 -13.33 4.20 2.18
C LEU A 90 -12.68 5.54 1.86
N ASN A 91 -13.27 6.64 2.34
CA ASN A 91 -12.71 7.97 2.13
C ASN A 91 -11.31 8.07 2.74
N ALA A 92 -11.13 7.62 3.98
CA ALA A 92 -9.83 7.64 4.65
C ALA A 92 -8.78 6.81 3.90
N LEU A 93 -9.14 5.60 3.45
CA LEU A 93 -8.22 4.69 2.77
C LEU A 93 -7.86 5.19 1.37
N TYR A 94 -8.85 5.70 0.63
CA TYR A 94 -8.66 6.37 -0.66
C TYR A 94 -7.64 7.49 -0.54
N TRP A 95 -7.89 8.43 0.38
CA TRP A 95 -7.02 9.60 0.55
C TRP A 95 -5.66 9.21 1.11
N SER A 96 -5.59 8.17 1.95
CA SER A 96 -4.31 7.69 2.46
C SER A 96 -3.41 7.20 1.35
N VAL A 97 -3.92 6.29 0.51
CA VAL A 97 -3.20 5.76 -0.64
C VAL A 97 -2.86 6.88 -1.62
N MET A 98 -3.81 7.76 -1.93
CA MET A 98 -3.58 8.86 -2.85
C MET A 98 -2.52 9.85 -2.35
N ILE A 99 -2.62 10.32 -1.10
CA ILE A 99 -1.65 11.27 -0.52
C ILE A 99 -0.28 10.62 -0.45
N TYR A 100 -0.19 9.38 0.06
CA TYR A 100 1.08 8.66 0.15
C TYR A 100 1.79 8.59 -1.20
N TYR A 101 1.11 8.09 -2.23
CA TYR A 101 1.73 7.93 -3.54
C TYR A 101 2.00 9.26 -4.25
N VAL A 102 1.18 10.29 -4.05
CA VAL A 102 1.48 11.64 -4.57
C VAL A 102 2.75 12.20 -3.91
N LEU A 103 2.85 12.11 -2.58
CA LEU A 103 4.06 12.55 -1.86
C LEU A 103 5.29 11.75 -2.29
N TYR A 104 5.14 10.44 -2.48
CA TYR A 104 6.20 9.57 -2.94
C TYR A 104 6.65 9.94 -4.37
N CYS A 105 5.73 10.14 -5.31
CA CYS A 105 6.06 10.61 -6.66
C CYS A 105 6.74 11.99 -6.65
N LEU A 106 6.31 12.91 -5.78
CA LEU A 106 6.96 14.21 -5.61
C LEU A 106 8.37 14.08 -5.02
N ALA A 107 8.57 13.16 -4.07
CA ALA A 107 9.89 12.88 -3.51
C ALA A 107 10.84 12.30 -4.56
N LEU A 108 10.37 11.39 -5.42
CA LEU A 108 11.14 10.88 -6.56
C LEU A 108 11.47 11.97 -7.58
N LEU A 109 10.51 12.84 -7.91
CA LEU A 109 10.77 13.97 -8.81
C LEU A 109 11.80 14.93 -8.21
N TYR A 110 11.71 15.19 -6.91
CA TYR A 110 12.68 16.01 -6.21
C TYR A 110 14.08 15.38 -6.27
N SER A 111 14.21 14.08 -5.99
CA SER A 111 15.50 13.39 -6.00
C SER A 111 16.14 13.38 -7.38
N MET A 112 15.34 13.33 -8.46
CA MET A 112 15.83 13.43 -9.84
C MET A 112 16.39 14.81 -10.19
N VAL A 113 15.81 15.89 -9.67
CA VAL A 113 16.15 17.27 -10.07
C VAL A 113 17.22 17.89 -9.18
N ILE A 114 17.09 17.70 -7.86
CA ILE A 114 17.88 18.40 -6.84
C ILE A 114 18.87 17.44 -6.14
N GLY A 115 18.60 16.13 -6.17
CA GLY A 115 19.36 15.11 -5.46
C GLY A 115 18.66 14.63 -4.19
N GLU A 116 19.26 13.65 -3.52
CA GLU A 116 18.67 13.02 -2.33
C GLU A 116 18.76 13.95 -1.11
N ILE A 117 17.66 14.05 -0.37
CA ILE A 117 17.65 14.71 0.94
C ILE A 117 18.26 13.70 1.91
N PRO A 118 19.42 13.96 2.56
CA PRO A 118 20.16 12.94 3.31
C PRO A 118 19.29 12.12 4.29
N PHE A 119 18.47 12.79 5.11
CA PHE A 119 17.59 12.09 6.06
C PHE A 119 16.46 11.28 5.41
N VAL A 120 15.83 11.83 4.37
CA VAL A 120 14.71 11.15 3.70
C VAL A 120 15.25 10.05 2.80
N GLY A 121 16.39 10.24 2.16
CA GLY A 121 17.06 9.25 1.31
C GLY A 121 17.51 8.05 2.11
N ASP A 122 18.26 8.28 3.19
CA ASP A 122 18.84 7.22 4.03
C ASP A 122 17.78 6.33 4.70
N HIS A 123 16.56 6.83 4.89
CA HIS A 123 15.47 6.12 5.58
C HIS A 123 14.17 6.03 4.77
N ALA A 124 14.19 6.36 3.48
CA ALA A 124 13.00 6.39 2.64
C ALA A 124 12.32 5.04 2.63
N SER A 125 13.10 3.97 2.52
CA SER A 125 12.62 2.60 2.38
C SER A 125 11.79 2.16 3.59
N GLU A 126 12.21 2.53 4.79
CA GLU A 126 11.57 2.19 6.06
C GLU A 126 10.34 3.05 6.31
N LEU A 127 10.41 4.35 6.01
CA LEU A 127 9.26 5.25 6.12
C LEU A 127 8.12 4.84 5.18
N ASN A 128 8.45 4.36 3.98
CA ASN A 128 7.47 3.90 2.99
C ASN A 128 6.59 2.77 3.49
N ILE A 129 7.13 1.91 4.36
CA ILE A 129 6.42 0.74 4.89
C ILE A 129 5.15 1.20 5.62
N PHE A 130 5.26 2.05 6.63
CA PHE A 130 4.14 2.35 7.51
C PHE A 130 3.39 3.65 7.18
N THR A 131 3.96 4.53 6.34
CA THR A 131 3.34 5.84 6.01
C THR A 131 1.89 5.74 5.50
N PRO A 132 1.52 4.83 4.57
CA PRO A 132 0.13 4.67 4.15
C PRO A 132 -0.81 4.26 5.29
N LEU A 133 -0.34 3.44 6.24
CA LEU A 133 -1.17 3.06 7.39
C LEU A 133 -1.31 4.22 8.37
N VAL A 134 -0.24 4.98 8.62
CA VAL A 134 -0.27 6.14 9.51
C VAL A 134 -1.24 7.21 9.00
N ILE A 135 -1.13 7.60 7.73
CA ILE A 135 -2.04 8.60 7.13
C ILE A 135 -3.49 8.11 7.22
N PHE A 136 -3.72 6.82 6.96
CA PHE A 136 -5.04 6.22 7.06
C PHE A 136 -5.59 6.29 8.49
N VAL A 137 -4.84 5.83 9.49
CA VAL A 137 -5.26 5.80 10.90
C VAL A 137 -5.57 7.21 11.40
N ILE A 138 -4.70 8.18 11.09
CA ILE A 138 -4.90 9.59 11.48
C ILE A 138 -6.18 10.14 10.83
N ARG A 139 -6.31 10.00 9.50
CA ARG A 139 -7.45 10.54 8.76
C ARG A 139 -8.77 9.89 9.18
N TYR A 140 -8.77 8.57 9.36
CA TYR A 140 -9.94 7.83 9.81
C TYR A 140 -10.38 8.30 11.20
N SER A 141 -9.45 8.46 12.13
CA SER A 141 -9.72 8.94 13.49
C SER A 141 -10.25 10.37 13.51
N TYR A 142 -9.68 11.24 12.67
CA TYR A 142 -10.13 12.62 12.48
C TYR A 142 -11.56 12.69 11.92
N LEU A 143 -11.83 12.03 10.79
CA LEU A 143 -13.15 12.04 10.14
C LEU A 143 -14.23 11.44 11.04
N LYS A 144 -13.90 10.39 11.80
CA LYS A 144 -14.80 9.79 12.78
C LYS A 144 -15.14 10.74 13.94
N SER A 145 -14.19 11.57 14.36
CA SER A 145 -14.39 12.50 15.48
C SER A 145 -15.29 13.67 15.11
N ILE A 146 -15.24 14.13 13.85
CA ILE A 146 -16.03 15.25 13.34
C ILE A 146 -17.42 14.83 12.89
N ASN A 147 -17.54 13.71 12.16
CA ASN A 147 -18.81 13.29 11.54
C ASN A 147 -19.63 12.37 12.44
N LYS A 148 -19.74 12.66 13.75
CA LYS A 148 -20.44 11.78 14.70
C LYS A 148 -21.95 11.68 14.44
N GLU A 149 -22.56 12.70 13.81
CA GLU A 149 -24.01 12.79 13.62
C GLU A 149 -24.44 13.18 12.19
N SER A 150 -23.49 13.42 11.27
CA SER A 150 -23.77 13.81 9.90
C SER A 150 -23.57 12.63 8.93
N TYR A 151 -24.65 12.14 8.32
CA TYR A 151 -24.58 11.18 7.20
C TYR A 151 -24.06 11.82 5.88
N LEU A 152 -23.87 13.14 5.87
CA LEU A 152 -23.43 13.92 4.71
C LEU A 152 -21.90 13.92 4.62
N ILE A 153 -21.33 12.77 4.27
CA ILE A 153 -19.91 12.69 3.90
C ILE A 153 -19.80 12.73 2.38
N SER A 154 -19.01 13.66 1.87
CA SER A 154 -18.73 13.72 0.43
C SER A 154 -18.00 12.44 0.00
N GLN A 155 -18.54 11.80 -1.03
CA GLN A 155 -17.89 10.65 -1.64
C GLN A 155 -16.54 11.09 -2.23
N PRO A 156 -15.48 10.26 -2.16
CA PRO A 156 -14.20 10.59 -2.77
C PRO A 156 -14.42 10.86 -4.27
N LYS A 157 -13.88 11.99 -4.75
CA LYS A 157 -13.95 12.35 -6.17
C LYS A 157 -12.87 11.57 -6.93
N PHE A 158 -13.31 10.57 -7.68
CA PHE A 158 -12.47 9.79 -8.57
C PHE A 158 -12.23 10.53 -9.90
N LEU A 159 -11.19 10.14 -10.63
CA LEU A 159 -10.85 10.67 -11.95
C LEU A 159 -11.85 10.18 -13.01
N SER A 160 -12.18 11.01 -13.99
CA SER A 160 -13.12 10.62 -15.04
C SER A 160 -12.64 9.37 -15.80
N ASN A 161 -13.57 8.51 -16.23
CA ASN A 161 -13.21 7.28 -16.92
C ASN A 161 -12.35 7.54 -18.19
N LYS A 162 -12.81 8.43 -19.06
CA LYS A 162 -12.02 8.90 -20.21
C LYS A 162 -11.51 10.32 -19.93
N PRO A 163 -10.24 10.64 -20.22
CA PRO A 163 -9.20 9.78 -20.81
C PRO A 163 -8.38 8.97 -19.79
N TYR A 164 -8.50 9.24 -18.49
CA TYR A 164 -7.54 8.79 -17.47
C TYR A 164 -7.42 7.27 -17.32
N ARG A 165 -8.51 6.51 -17.47
CA ARG A 165 -8.46 5.04 -17.36
C ARG A 165 -7.64 4.42 -18.48
N LYS A 166 -7.88 4.84 -19.73
CA LYS A 166 -7.12 4.34 -20.90
C LYS A 166 -5.65 4.70 -20.80
N LEU A 167 -5.37 5.94 -20.40
CA LEU A 167 -4.01 6.42 -20.21
C LEU A 167 -3.30 5.67 -19.08
N GLY A 168 -3.96 5.47 -17.93
CA GLY A 168 -3.42 4.69 -16.81
C GLY A 168 -3.08 3.24 -17.18
N VAL A 169 -3.97 2.55 -17.90
CA VAL A 169 -3.72 1.20 -18.41
C VAL A 169 -2.51 1.19 -19.36
N PHE A 170 -2.48 2.09 -20.33
CA PHE A 170 -1.37 2.18 -21.30
C PHE A 170 -0.03 2.42 -20.61
N LEU A 171 0.06 3.43 -19.73
CA LEU A 171 1.29 3.75 -19.00
C LEU A 171 1.74 2.59 -18.11
N SER A 172 0.81 1.92 -17.43
CA SER A 172 1.12 0.78 -16.57
C SER A 172 1.69 -0.38 -17.39
N LEU A 173 1.06 -0.73 -18.52
CA LEU A 173 1.52 -1.84 -19.37
C LEU A 173 2.85 -1.51 -20.05
N ALA A 174 3.03 -0.28 -20.53
CA ALA A 174 4.28 0.17 -21.14
C ALA A 174 5.44 0.15 -20.13
N GLY A 175 5.21 0.64 -18.91
CA GLY A 175 6.21 0.60 -17.83
C GLY A 175 6.59 -0.83 -17.44
N LEU A 176 5.61 -1.73 -17.32
CA LEU A 176 5.85 -3.14 -17.02
C LEU A 176 6.62 -3.85 -18.14
N ALA A 177 6.28 -3.60 -19.40
CA ALA A 177 7.01 -4.15 -20.55
C ALA A 177 8.46 -3.67 -20.57
N TYR A 178 8.71 -2.38 -20.28
CA TYR A 178 10.05 -1.84 -20.16
C TYR A 178 10.85 -2.54 -19.06
N PHE A 179 10.28 -2.74 -17.86
CA PHE A 179 10.97 -3.45 -16.78
C PHE A 179 11.36 -4.88 -17.17
N ILE A 180 10.48 -5.61 -17.87
CA ILE A 180 10.79 -6.97 -18.34
C ILE A 180 11.94 -6.95 -19.36
N ILE A 181 11.93 -6.01 -20.30
CA ILE A 181 12.99 -5.86 -21.30
C ILE A 181 14.31 -5.45 -20.62
N ALA A 182 14.26 -4.51 -19.68
CA ALA A 182 15.44 -4.04 -18.95
C ALA A 182 16.11 -5.18 -18.16
N LEU A 183 15.33 -6.09 -17.57
CA LEU A 183 15.87 -7.29 -16.90
C LEU A 183 16.59 -8.27 -17.83
N GLN A 184 16.31 -8.24 -19.14
CA GLN A 184 16.87 -9.19 -20.11
C GLN A 184 18.09 -8.66 -20.88
N PHE A 185 18.15 -7.35 -21.13
CA PHE A 185 19.08 -6.78 -22.11
C PHE A 185 20.30 -6.05 -21.52
N ASP A 186 20.35 -5.77 -20.21
CA ASP A 186 21.52 -5.11 -19.61
C ASP A 186 21.79 -5.57 -18.16
N PRO A 187 22.61 -6.62 -17.97
CA PRO A 187 23.04 -7.07 -16.65
C PRO A 187 24.14 -6.21 -16.00
N GLN A 188 24.75 -5.24 -16.70
CA GLN A 188 25.96 -4.50 -16.24
C GLN A 188 25.77 -2.99 -16.01
N GLY A 189 24.66 -2.37 -16.43
CA GLY A 189 23.96 -1.36 -15.60
C GLY A 189 24.30 0.13 -15.74
N ASP A 190 24.99 0.62 -16.78
CA ASP A 190 25.34 2.06 -16.86
C ASP A 190 24.29 2.95 -17.57
N TRP A 191 23.60 2.48 -18.62
CA TRP A 191 22.54 3.26 -19.30
C TRP A 191 21.15 3.11 -18.65
N VAL A 192 21.02 2.12 -17.77
CA VAL A 192 19.75 1.68 -17.19
C VAL A 192 19.36 2.50 -15.96
N PHE A 193 20.30 3.07 -15.20
CA PHE A 193 19.96 3.71 -13.92
C PHE A 193 19.07 4.97 -14.07
N THR A 194 19.41 5.93 -14.93
CA THR A 194 18.61 7.16 -15.09
C THR A 194 17.30 6.92 -15.85
N THR A 195 17.33 6.03 -16.85
CA THR A 195 16.12 5.66 -17.61
C THR A 195 15.15 4.83 -16.76
N THR A 196 15.65 3.97 -15.86
CA THR A 196 14.79 3.19 -14.96
C THR A 196 14.06 4.03 -13.93
N GLN A 197 14.67 5.09 -13.37
CA GLN A 197 13.97 5.94 -12.41
C GLN A 197 12.79 6.68 -13.06
N ALA A 198 12.97 7.24 -14.26
CA ALA A 198 11.89 7.91 -14.99
C ALA A 198 10.77 6.94 -15.37
N VAL A 199 11.12 5.74 -15.86
CA VAL A 199 10.13 4.71 -16.18
C VAL A 199 9.42 4.19 -14.93
N TYR A 200 10.12 4.06 -13.81
CA TYR A 200 9.54 3.72 -12.52
C TYR A 200 8.47 4.73 -12.11
N LEU A 201 8.75 6.03 -12.23
CA LEU A 201 7.79 7.08 -11.95
C LEU A 201 6.58 7.01 -12.90
N ILE A 202 6.81 6.84 -14.21
CA ILE A 202 5.73 6.71 -15.20
C ILE A 202 4.85 5.49 -14.91
N PHE A 203 5.45 4.37 -14.55
CA PHE A 203 4.75 3.15 -14.18
C PHE A 203 3.88 3.37 -12.93
N MET A 204 4.44 4.01 -11.90
CA MET A 204 3.69 4.37 -10.69
C MET A 204 2.52 5.31 -10.98
N LEU A 205 2.73 6.37 -11.76
CA LEU A 205 1.68 7.28 -12.18
C LEU A 205 0.61 6.57 -13.01
N GLY A 206 0.99 5.64 -13.88
CA GLY A 206 0.07 4.78 -14.63
C GLY A 206 -0.83 3.97 -13.70
N LEU A 207 -0.25 3.29 -12.71
CA LEU A 207 -0.99 2.48 -11.73
C LEU A 207 -1.93 3.34 -10.89
N LEU A 208 -1.51 4.54 -10.48
CA LEU A 208 -2.35 5.48 -9.72
C LEU A 208 -3.54 5.96 -10.55
N LEU A 209 -3.31 6.38 -11.79
CA LEU A 209 -4.37 6.81 -12.70
C LEU A 209 -5.37 5.68 -12.97
N TRP A 210 -4.89 4.45 -13.13
CA TRP A 210 -5.76 3.28 -13.29
C TRP A 210 -6.59 3.05 -12.02
N THR A 211 -5.95 2.97 -10.86
CA THR A 211 -6.57 2.73 -9.53
C THR A 211 -7.70 3.72 -9.25
N PHE A 212 -7.45 5.01 -9.46
CA PHE A 212 -8.38 6.09 -9.11
C PHE A 212 -9.29 6.54 -10.25
N SER A 213 -9.25 5.86 -11.41
CA SER A 213 -10.21 6.09 -12.48
C SER A 213 -11.59 5.53 -12.16
N GLN A 214 -12.64 6.26 -12.54
CA GLN A 214 -14.03 5.82 -12.45
C GLN A 214 -14.35 4.72 -13.46
N PHE A 215 -15.31 3.87 -13.08
CA PHE A 215 -16.01 3.01 -14.03
C PHE A 215 -17.01 3.82 -14.86
N LYS A 216 -17.64 3.21 -15.88
CA LYS A 216 -18.60 3.93 -16.76
C LYS A 216 -19.83 4.39 -15.97
N THR A 217 -20.28 3.55 -15.07
CA THR A 217 -21.31 3.83 -14.06
C THR A 217 -20.64 3.60 -12.71
N GLU A 218 -20.77 4.56 -11.80
CA GLU A 218 -20.18 4.48 -10.45
C GLU A 218 -21.35 4.57 -9.45
N ASP A 219 -21.78 3.41 -8.95
CA ASP A 219 -22.90 3.28 -8.01
C ASP A 219 -22.38 2.92 -6.59
N GLU A 220 -23.31 2.79 -5.64
CA GLU A 220 -22.96 2.47 -4.25
C GLU A 220 -22.34 1.07 -4.11
N MET A 221 -22.73 0.12 -4.96
CA MET A 221 -22.18 -1.22 -4.97
C MET A 221 -20.70 -1.19 -5.38
N ILE A 222 -20.34 -0.47 -6.43
CA ILE A 222 -18.94 -0.29 -6.86
C ILE A 222 -18.14 0.42 -5.76
N MET A 223 -18.73 1.41 -5.10
CA MET A 223 -18.10 2.10 -3.98
C MET A 223 -17.74 1.14 -2.84
N GLN A 224 -18.69 0.26 -2.48
CA GLN A 224 -18.46 -0.80 -1.50
C GLN A 224 -17.40 -1.81 -1.97
N GLN A 225 -17.43 -2.20 -3.24
CA GLN A 225 -16.43 -3.10 -3.82
C GLN A 225 -15.02 -2.50 -3.79
N ARG A 226 -14.88 -1.18 -4.04
CA ARG A 226 -13.61 -0.46 -3.89
C ARG A 226 -13.10 -0.48 -2.46
N LEU A 227 -13.97 -0.26 -1.47
CA LEU A 227 -13.58 -0.35 -0.07
C LEU A 227 -13.03 -1.74 0.24
N GLU A 228 -13.77 -2.78 -0.11
CA GLU A 228 -13.37 -4.16 0.12
C GLU A 228 -12.07 -4.50 -0.63
N SER A 229 -11.91 -4.02 -1.87
CA SER A 229 -10.70 -4.26 -2.66
C SER A 229 -9.49 -3.58 -2.06
N LEU A 230 -9.65 -2.35 -1.60
CA LEU A 230 -8.54 -1.57 -1.06
C LEU A 230 -8.14 -2.11 0.32
N GLN A 231 -9.10 -2.54 1.14
CA GLN A 231 -8.84 -3.26 2.39
C GLN A 231 -8.03 -4.54 2.13
N LEU A 232 -8.46 -5.37 1.18
CA LEU A 232 -7.77 -6.61 0.85
C LEU A 232 -6.39 -6.36 0.22
N ALA A 233 -6.24 -5.33 -0.60
CA ALA A 233 -4.94 -4.93 -1.15
C ALA A 233 -3.96 -4.54 -0.05
N VAL A 234 -4.42 -3.77 0.94
CA VAL A 234 -3.62 -3.40 2.11
C VAL A 234 -3.25 -4.64 2.91
N TYR A 235 -4.20 -5.53 3.21
CA TYR A 235 -3.89 -6.78 3.92
C TYR A 235 -2.88 -7.65 3.18
N PHE A 236 -3.05 -7.82 1.88
CA PHE A 236 -2.14 -8.60 1.04
C PHE A 236 -0.73 -8.00 1.03
N ASN A 237 -0.63 -6.70 0.78
CA ASN A 237 0.64 -5.97 0.76
C ASN A 237 1.39 -6.10 2.09
N TYR A 238 0.71 -5.81 3.21
CA TYR A 238 1.34 -5.86 4.52
C TYR A 238 1.60 -7.27 5.03
N LEU A 239 0.81 -8.27 4.62
CA LEU A 239 1.11 -9.67 4.89
C LEU A 239 2.41 -10.09 4.21
N ILE A 240 2.56 -9.80 2.92
CA ILE A 240 3.79 -10.08 2.18
C ILE A 240 4.97 -9.37 2.83
N LEU A 241 4.79 -8.10 3.20
CA LEU A 241 5.84 -7.30 3.80
C LEU A 241 6.29 -7.87 5.15
N LEU A 242 5.36 -8.25 6.02
CA LEU A 242 5.67 -8.86 7.32
C LEU A 242 6.41 -10.20 7.17
N VAL A 243 5.96 -11.05 6.25
CA VAL A 243 6.64 -12.31 5.95
C VAL A 243 8.03 -12.03 5.38
N ALA A 244 8.15 -11.04 4.49
CA ALA A 244 9.42 -10.67 3.89
C ALA A 244 10.42 -10.15 4.92
N THR A 245 9.99 -9.33 5.88
CA THR A 245 10.82 -8.85 6.99
C THR A 245 11.32 -9.98 7.88
N MET A 246 10.62 -11.11 7.95
CA MET A 246 11.05 -12.28 8.71
C MET A 246 11.97 -13.22 7.93
N VAL A 247 11.90 -13.23 6.60
CA VAL A 247 12.52 -14.27 5.76
C VAL A 247 13.71 -13.74 4.95
N PHE A 248 13.65 -12.50 4.47
CA PHE A 248 14.65 -11.92 3.59
C PHE A 248 15.52 -10.89 4.32
N TYR A 249 16.80 -10.82 3.94
CA TYR A 249 17.79 -9.94 4.55
C TYR A 249 18.65 -9.24 3.48
N SER A 250 19.35 -8.17 3.89
CA SER A 250 20.29 -7.43 3.05
C SER A 250 19.66 -6.98 1.71
N PHE A 251 20.40 -7.09 0.59
CA PHE A 251 19.97 -6.67 -0.75
C PHE A 251 18.69 -7.36 -1.22
N VAL A 252 18.44 -8.62 -0.82
CA VAL A 252 17.20 -9.33 -1.21
C VAL A 252 15.99 -8.64 -0.61
N PHE A 253 16.09 -8.17 0.65
CA PHE A 253 15.01 -7.44 1.30
C PHE A 253 14.73 -6.11 0.60
N LEU A 254 15.76 -5.37 0.17
CA LEU A 254 15.59 -4.13 -0.60
C LEU A 254 14.82 -4.33 -1.90
N TYR A 255 15.09 -5.43 -2.64
CA TYR A 255 14.31 -5.76 -3.84
C TYR A 255 12.84 -6.03 -3.51
N VAL A 256 12.56 -6.72 -2.40
CA VAL A 256 11.19 -6.96 -1.95
C VAL A 256 10.47 -5.67 -1.58
N LEU A 257 11.14 -4.71 -0.94
CA LEU A 257 10.58 -3.38 -0.66
C LEU A 257 10.21 -2.63 -1.94
N THR A 258 11.06 -2.71 -2.97
CA THR A 258 10.77 -2.11 -4.29
C THR A 258 9.53 -2.72 -4.94
N ILE A 259 9.37 -4.04 -4.87
CA ILE A 259 8.16 -4.72 -5.37
C ILE A 259 6.93 -4.34 -4.52
N ALA A 260 7.11 -4.22 -3.20
CA ALA A 260 6.04 -3.88 -2.27
C ALA A 260 5.41 -2.52 -2.58
N GLN A 261 6.19 -1.55 -3.08
CA GLN A 261 5.71 -0.22 -3.49
C GLN A 261 4.62 -0.29 -4.57
N PHE A 262 4.61 -1.30 -5.45
CA PHE A 262 3.58 -1.47 -6.48
C PHE A 262 2.49 -2.46 -6.09
N SER A 263 2.82 -3.44 -5.26
CA SER A 263 1.95 -4.58 -4.98
C SER A 263 0.55 -4.21 -4.46
N LEU A 264 0.43 -3.13 -3.66
CA LEU A 264 -0.86 -2.62 -3.19
C LEU A 264 -1.75 -2.17 -4.36
N LEU A 265 -1.22 -1.32 -5.25
CA LEU A 265 -1.97 -0.81 -6.41
C LEU A 265 -2.30 -1.94 -7.39
N VAL A 266 -1.32 -2.81 -7.68
CA VAL A 266 -1.49 -3.93 -8.61
C VAL A 266 -2.55 -4.89 -8.10
N PHE A 267 -2.49 -5.31 -6.83
CA PHE A 267 -3.50 -6.21 -6.25
C PHE A 267 -4.89 -5.59 -6.27
N PHE A 268 -5.01 -4.31 -5.92
CA PHE A 268 -6.27 -3.58 -5.99
C PHE A 268 -6.86 -3.61 -7.40
N ILE A 269 -6.04 -3.26 -8.41
CA ILE A 269 -6.44 -3.24 -9.82
C ILE A 269 -6.93 -4.62 -10.26
N ILE A 270 -6.12 -5.66 -10.03
CA ILE A 270 -6.46 -7.05 -10.41
C ILE A 270 -7.81 -7.45 -9.83
N ARG A 271 -8.03 -7.22 -8.53
CA ARG A 271 -9.30 -7.57 -7.88
C ARG A 271 -10.47 -6.76 -8.44
N MET A 272 -10.30 -5.46 -8.65
CA MET A 272 -11.36 -4.61 -9.20
C MET A 272 -11.76 -5.01 -10.62
N GLU A 273 -10.80 -5.31 -11.50
CA GLU A 273 -11.09 -5.78 -12.85
C GLU A 273 -11.78 -7.15 -12.83
N TYR A 274 -11.30 -8.08 -11.99
CA TYR A 274 -11.91 -9.40 -11.83
C TYR A 274 -13.38 -9.31 -11.37
N ILE A 275 -13.66 -8.52 -10.35
CA ILE A 275 -15.04 -8.33 -9.84
C ILE A 275 -15.91 -7.66 -10.90
N SER A 276 -15.39 -6.64 -11.60
CA SER A 276 -16.14 -5.99 -12.68
C SER A 276 -16.48 -6.96 -13.82
N PHE A 277 -15.54 -7.83 -14.20
CA PHE A 277 -15.75 -8.87 -15.20
C PHE A 277 -16.84 -9.86 -14.74
N LYS A 278 -16.73 -10.37 -13.51
CA LYS A 278 -17.70 -11.31 -12.94
C LYS A 278 -19.12 -10.71 -12.89
N ASN A 279 -19.25 -9.45 -12.46
CA ASN A 279 -20.55 -8.79 -12.37
C ASN A 279 -21.21 -8.60 -13.75
N LYS A 280 -20.42 -8.29 -14.79
CA LYS A 280 -20.94 -8.22 -16.17
C LYS A 280 -21.42 -9.57 -16.66
N GLN A 281 -20.67 -10.64 -16.37
CA GLN A 281 -21.08 -11.99 -16.75
C GLN A 281 -22.40 -12.39 -16.08
N SER A 282 -22.58 -12.08 -14.78
CA SER A 282 -23.84 -12.37 -14.09
C SER A 282 -25.01 -11.55 -14.61
N LEU A 283 -24.79 -10.28 -14.99
CA LEU A 283 -25.83 -9.44 -15.58
C LEU A 283 -26.28 -9.98 -16.94
N ASN A 284 -25.32 -10.34 -17.80
CA ASN A 284 -25.63 -10.92 -19.11
C ASN A 284 -26.41 -12.24 -18.98
N ALA A 285 -26.05 -13.11 -18.03
CA ALA A 285 -26.78 -14.35 -17.77
C ALA A 285 -28.23 -14.09 -17.32
N MET A 286 -28.46 -13.10 -16.45
CA MET A 286 -29.81 -12.71 -16.03
C MET A 286 -30.63 -12.10 -17.18
N GLU A 287 -29.99 -11.33 -18.07
CA GLU A 287 -30.65 -10.77 -19.26
C GLU A 287 -31.06 -11.88 -20.23
N GLU A 288 -30.21 -12.89 -20.43
CA GLU A 288 -30.53 -14.07 -21.23
C GLU A 288 -31.74 -14.84 -20.66
N ASP A 289 -31.75 -15.15 -19.35
CA ASP A 289 -32.88 -15.84 -18.69
C ASP A 289 -34.21 -15.08 -18.87
N LEU A 290 -34.20 -13.75 -18.73
CA LEU A 290 -35.38 -12.89 -18.90
C LEU A 290 -35.89 -12.83 -20.35
N THR A 291 -35.03 -13.10 -21.34
CA THR A 291 -35.45 -13.20 -22.74
C THR A 291 -36.11 -14.53 -23.09
N TYR A 292 -35.84 -15.61 -22.34
CA TYR A 292 -36.49 -16.93 -22.55
C TYR A 292 -37.86 -17.06 -21.88
N GLU A 293 -38.18 -16.20 -20.91
CA GLU A 293 -39.51 -16.15 -20.25
C GLU A 293 -40.55 -15.30 -21.01
N LYS A 294 -40.19 -14.64 -22.11
CA LYS A 294 -41.11 -13.86 -22.97
C LYS A 294 -41.53 -14.62 -24.22
#